data_AF-A0A524JXN3-F1
#
_entry.id   AF-A0A524JXN3-F1
#
_cell.length_a   1.000
_cell.length_b   1.000
_cell.length_c   1.000
_cell.angle_alpha   90.00
_cell.angle_beta   90.00
_cell.angle_gamma   90.00
#
_symmetry.space_group_name_H-M   'P 1'
#
loop_
_entity.id
_entity.type
_entity.pdbx_description
1 polymer ?
#
loop_
_entity_poly.entity_id
_entity_poly.type
_entity_poly.pdbx_seq_one_letter_code
_entity_poly.pdbx_strand_id
1 'polypeptide(L)'
;MKAVIPYEVNAPKADQKLLIATQGSVFKNTVTQGLVNYYQQDPIFVKVIDVGDLEKINPEDYTALVIIHTWENWKPPASVKSFIQKNEAQKNKPVVFTTSGEGNYKMENVDALTGESIIENAPVVVDKIISKLNPLLNTSN
;
A
#
# COMPACT_ATOMS: atom_id res chain seq x y z
N MET A 1 14.93 8.09 2.42
CA MET A 1 14.24 7.52 1.23
C MET A 1 13.89 8.65 0.28
N LYS A 2 13.66 8.39 -1.02
CA LYS A 2 13.20 9.43 -1.96
C LYS A 2 11.68 9.55 -1.86
N ALA A 3 11.17 10.78 -1.92
CA ALA A 3 9.74 11.03 -2.00
C ALA A 3 9.19 10.48 -3.32
N VAL A 4 7.98 9.92 -3.28
CA VAL A 4 7.25 9.44 -4.46
C VAL A 4 6.45 10.59 -5.05
N ILE A 5 6.57 10.80 -6.37
CA ILE A 5 5.74 11.78 -7.09
C ILE A 5 4.37 11.12 -7.35
N PRO A 6 3.25 11.74 -6.94
CA PRO A 6 1.93 11.17 -7.16
C PRO A 6 1.61 10.97 -8.65
N TYR A 7 0.94 9.87 -8.97
CA TYR A 7 0.41 9.59 -10.30
C TYR A 7 -0.85 8.74 -10.26
N GLU A 8 -1.57 8.71 -11.37
CA GLU A 8 -2.86 8.06 -11.51
C GLU A 8 -2.89 7.16 -12.74
N VAL A 9 -3.60 6.04 -12.63
CA VAL A 9 -3.83 5.07 -13.70
C VAL A 9 -5.33 4.80 -13.78
N ASN A 10 -5.84 4.67 -15.01
CA ASN A 10 -7.25 4.56 -15.35
C ASN A 10 -8.07 5.81 -14.98
N ALA A 11 -9.34 5.83 -15.41
CA ALA A 11 -10.20 6.99 -15.25
C ALA A 11 -10.73 7.11 -13.80
N PRO A 12 -10.74 8.32 -13.18
CA PRO A 12 -11.26 8.54 -11.82
C PRO A 12 -12.75 8.20 -11.61
N LYS A 13 -13.48 7.98 -12.71
CA LYS A 13 -14.91 7.62 -12.73
C LYS A 13 -15.16 6.12 -12.51
N ALA A 14 -14.12 5.31 -12.36
CA ALA A 14 -14.25 3.91 -12.00
C ALA A 14 -14.98 3.77 -10.66
N ASP A 15 -15.86 2.76 -10.57
CA ASP A 15 -16.60 2.44 -9.34
C ASP A 15 -15.67 1.95 -8.23
N GLN A 16 -14.55 1.36 -8.61
CA GLN A 16 -13.54 0.84 -7.70
C GLN A 16 -12.28 1.70 -7.73
N LYS A 17 -11.77 2.00 -6.53
CA LYS A 17 -10.64 2.90 -6.33
C LYS A 17 -9.62 2.29 -5.39
N LEU A 18 -8.40 2.15 -5.86
CA LEU A 18 -7.25 1.66 -5.12
C LEU A 18 -6.28 2.81 -4.87
N LEU A 19 -5.94 3.04 -3.60
CA LEU A 19 -4.81 3.91 -3.23
C LEU A 19 -3.58 3.06 -2.91
N ILE A 20 -2.42 3.41 -3.45
CA ILE A 20 -1.12 2.85 -3.07
C ILE A 20 -0.27 3.98 -2.50
N ALA A 21 -0.10 3.99 -1.18
CA ALA A 21 0.83 4.88 -0.49
C ALA A 21 2.16 4.15 -0.27
N THR A 22 3.26 4.68 -0.80
CA THR A 22 4.57 4.01 -0.76
C THR A 22 5.72 4.97 -0.47
N GLN A 23 6.87 4.43 -0.06
CA GLN A 23 8.13 5.17 0.03
C GLN A 23 9.03 4.81 -1.14
N GLY A 24 9.85 5.74 -1.64
CA GLY A 24 10.78 5.45 -2.73
C GLY A 24 11.94 4.55 -2.31
N SER A 25 12.02 3.35 -2.89
CA SER A 25 13.21 2.49 -2.95
C SER A 25 13.10 1.54 -4.14
N VAL A 26 14.20 0.94 -4.59
CA VAL A 26 14.17 -0.01 -5.73
C VAL A 26 13.15 -1.12 -5.48
N PHE A 27 13.24 -1.78 -4.32
CA PHE A 27 12.30 -2.83 -3.93
C PHE A 27 10.83 -2.36 -3.92
N LYS A 28 10.52 -1.26 -3.23
CA LYS A 28 9.13 -0.78 -3.10
C LYS A 28 8.56 -0.29 -4.42
N ASN A 29 9.40 0.33 -5.25
CA ASN A 29 9.03 0.73 -6.61
C ASN A 29 8.68 -0.49 -7.46
N THR A 30 9.45 -1.57 -7.37
CA THR A 30 9.14 -2.83 -8.05
C THR A 30 7.81 -3.41 -7.59
N VAL A 31 7.55 -3.44 -6.28
CA VAL A 31 6.25 -3.91 -5.74
C VAL A 31 5.10 -3.02 -6.22
N THR A 32 5.23 -1.70 -6.10
CA THR A 32 4.22 -0.74 -6.57
C THR A 32 3.93 -0.90 -8.06
N GLN A 33 4.97 -1.04 -8.89
CA GLN A 33 4.79 -1.25 -10.33
C GLN A 33 4.11 -2.58 -10.63
N GLY A 34 4.44 -3.66 -9.90
CA GLY A 34 3.77 -4.95 -10.03
C GLY A 34 2.27 -4.86 -9.74
N LEU A 35 1.88 -4.15 -8.67
CA LEU A 35 0.48 -3.91 -8.33
C LEU A 35 -0.23 -3.06 -9.39
N VAL A 36 0.37 -1.96 -9.82
CA VAL A 36 -0.18 -1.13 -10.90
C VAL A 36 -0.35 -1.94 -12.18
N ASN A 37 0.63 -2.76 -12.54
CA ASN A 37 0.58 -3.57 -13.75
C ASN A 37 -0.55 -4.60 -13.74
N TYR A 38 -0.85 -5.17 -12.58
CA TYR A 38 -1.95 -6.10 -12.40
C TYR A 38 -3.31 -5.38 -12.52
N TYR A 39 -3.53 -4.32 -11.75
CA TYR A 39 -4.83 -3.64 -11.69
C TYR A 39 -5.14 -2.69 -12.84
N GLN A 40 -4.13 -2.24 -13.61
CA GLN A 40 -4.39 -1.37 -14.77
C GLN A 40 -5.22 -2.06 -15.86
N GLN A 41 -5.29 -3.40 -15.85
CA GLN A 41 -6.10 -4.18 -16.80
C GLN A 41 -7.58 -4.21 -16.43
N ASP A 42 -7.92 -3.88 -15.18
CA ASP A 42 -9.28 -3.88 -14.65
C ASP A 42 -9.87 -2.45 -14.68
N PRO A 43 -11.21 -2.29 -14.63
CA PRO A 43 -11.86 -0.99 -14.52
C PRO A 43 -11.73 -0.39 -13.10
N ILE A 44 -10.50 -0.34 -12.59
CA ILE A 44 -10.15 0.14 -11.25
C ILE A 44 -9.28 1.39 -11.41
N PHE A 45 -9.67 2.49 -10.77
CA PHE A 45 -8.83 3.67 -10.65
C PHE A 45 -7.72 3.41 -9.64
N VAL A 46 -6.47 3.62 -10.04
CA VAL A 46 -5.32 3.46 -9.15
C VAL A 46 -4.64 4.81 -8.95
N LYS A 47 -4.50 5.23 -7.69
CA LYS A 47 -3.72 6.42 -7.32
C LYS A 47 -2.49 5.98 -6.53
N VAL A 48 -1.33 6.46 -6.92
CA VAL A 48 -0.08 6.23 -6.20
C VAL A 48 0.38 7.54 -5.57
N ILE A 49 0.78 7.51 -4.30
CA ILE A 49 1.24 8.67 -3.53
C ILE A 49 2.43 8.31 -2.63
N ASP A 50 3.12 9.34 -2.12
CA ASP A 50 4.06 9.16 -1.02
C ASP A 50 3.31 8.92 0.31
N VAL A 51 3.86 8.08 1.20
CA VAL A 51 3.29 7.88 2.55
C VAL A 51 3.19 9.17 3.36
N GLY A 52 4.00 10.19 3.07
CA GLY A 52 3.92 11.52 3.68
C GLY A 52 2.61 12.24 3.35
N ASP A 53 1.93 11.90 2.26
CA ASP A 53 0.67 12.52 1.84
C ASP A 53 -0.57 11.82 2.41
N LEU A 54 -0.42 10.74 3.19
CA LEU A 54 -1.55 10.02 3.80
C LEU A 54 -2.45 10.91 4.66
N GLU A 55 -1.92 11.98 5.25
CA GLU A 55 -2.71 12.92 6.06
C GLU A 55 -3.76 13.70 5.26
N LYS A 56 -3.63 13.73 3.93
CA LYS A 56 -4.55 14.41 3.01
C LYS A 56 -5.61 13.47 2.43
N ILE A 57 -5.60 12.20 2.81
CA ILE A 57 -6.44 11.16 2.23
C ILE A 57 -7.60 10.84 3.16
N ASN A 58 -8.81 10.84 2.59
CA ASN A 58 -9.96 10.21 3.22
C ASN A 58 -10.08 8.74 2.73
N PRO A 59 -9.94 7.72 3.60
CA PRO A 59 -10.05 6.32 3.20
C PRO A 59 -11.46 5.91 2.76
N GLU A 60 -12.49 6.72 3.02
CA GLU A 60 -13.84 6.45 2.54
C GLU A 60 -13.98 6.62 1.02
N ASP A 61 -13.14 7.46 0.42
CA ASP A 61 -13.11 7.71 -1.03
C ASP A 61 -12.54 6.52 -1.83
N TYR A 62 -11.98 5.53 -1.14
CA TYR A 62 -11.30 4.38 -1.73
C TYR A 62 -11.95 3.06 -1.30
N THR A 63 -11.98 2.11 -2.23
CA THR A 63 -12.46 0.74 -1.99
C THR A 63 -11.43 -0.03 -1.17
N ALA A 64 -10.15 0.08 -1.54
CA ALA A 64 -9.03 -0.56 -0.86
C ALA A 64 -7.81 0.36 -0.84
N LEU A 65 -6.92 0.12 0.13
CA LEU A 65 -5.67 0.86 0.28
C LEU A 65 -4.51 -0.11 0.42
N VAL A 66 -3.34 0.24 -0.10
CA VAL A 66 -2.07 -0.40 0.20
C VAL A 66 -1.14 0.63 0.82
N ILE A 67 -0.52 0.30 1.94
CA ILE A 67 0.51 1.14 2.56
C ILE A 67 1.82 0.35 2.62
N ILE A 68 2.82 0.79 1.85
CA ILE A 68 4.14 0.16 1.77
C ILE A 68 5.15 1.08 2.45
N HIS A 69 5.63 0.71 3.63
CA HIS A 69 6.57 1.55 4.39
C HIS A 69 7.71 0.73 5.02
N THR A 70 8.67 1.43 5.60
CA THR A 70 9.76 0.84 6.40
C THR A 70 9.65 1.28 7.85
N TRP A 71 10.16 0.47 8.78
CA TRP A 71 10.43 0.94 10.14
C TRP A 71 11.74 1.74 10.18
N GLU A 72 11.67 2.95 10.70
CA GLU A 72 12.83 3.82 10.88
C GLU A 72 13.00 4.09 12.38
N ASN A 73 14.21 3.90 12.91
CA ASN A 73 14.49 4.07 14.35
C ASN A 73 13.47 3.34 15.25
N TRP A 74 13.14 2.09 14.92
CA TRP A 74 12.22 1.23 15.70
C TRP A 74 10.78 1.73 15.76
N LYS A 75 10.35 2.55 14.79
CA LYS A 75 8.96 3.04 14.68
C LYS A 75 8.49 3.13 13.23
N PRO A 76 7.18 3.04 12.97
CA PRO A 76 6.62 3.39 11.66
C PRO A 76 6.75 4.91 11.39
N PRO A 77 6.65 5.35 10.13
CA PRO A 77 6.53 6.77 9.80
C PRO A 77 5.35 7.42 10.53
N ALA A 78 5.52 8.67 10.94
CA ALA A 78 4.49 9.39 11.71
C ALA A 78 3.16 9.48 10.93
N SER A 79 3.22 9.78 9.63
CA SER A 79 2.05 9.86 8.76
C SER A 79 1.27 8.55 8.69
N VAL A 80 1.97 7.40 8.59
CA VAL A 80 1.35 6.07 8.59
C VAL A 80 0.68 5.80 9.93
N LYS A 81 1.38 6.03 11.04
CA LYS A 81 0.83 5.83 12.39
C LYS A 81 -0.42 6.68 12.61
N SER A 82 -0.35 7.96 12.31
CA SER A 82 -1.46 8.90 12.46
C SER A 82 -2.64 8.55 11.55
N PHE A 83 -2.38 8.13 10.31
CA PHE A 83 -3.43 7.69 9.39
C PHE A 83 -4.19 6.47 9.92
N ILE A 84 -3.48 5.43 10.37
CA ILE A 84 -4.12 4.23 10.92
C ILE A 84 -4.93 4.56 12.19
N GLN A 85 -4.36 5.36 13.10
CA GLN A 85 -5.02 5.71 14.36
C GLN A 85 -6.27 6.57 14.15
N LYS A 86 -6.25 7.51 13.21
CA LYS A 86 -7.40 8.39 12.91
C LYS A 86 -8.54 7.66 12.20
N ASN A 87 -8.24 6.57 11.50
CA ASN A 87 -9.18 5.85 10.64
C ASN A 87 -9.46 4.43 11.15
N GLU A 88 -9.55 4.26 12.47
CA GLU A 88 -9.77 2.95 13.10
C GLU A 88 -11.08 2.29 12.62
N ALA A 89 -12.11 3.08 12.33
CA ALA A 89 -13.38 2.59 11.79
C ALA A 89 -13.22 1.92 10.40
N GLN A 90 -12.18 2.26 9.65
CA GLN A 90 -11.89 1.76 8.31
C GLN A 90 -10.71 0.75 8.31
N LYS A 91 -10.30 0.23 9.47
CA LYS A 91 -9.12 -0.65 9.63
C LYS A 91 -9.10 -1.92 8.77
N ASN A 92 -10.23 -2.33 8.23
CA ASN A 92 -10.34 -3.52 7.36
C ASN A 92 -10.05 -3.24 5.88
N LYS A 93 -9.88 -1.96 5.48
CA LYS A 93 -9.58 -1.58 4.08
C LYS A 93 -8.09 -1.59 3.73
N PRO A 94 -7.16 -1.16 4.61
CA PRO A 94 -5.75 -1.13 4.28
C PRO A 94 -5.09 -2.51 4.31
N VAL A 95 -4.34 -2.84 3.26
CA VAL A 95 -3.32 -3.89 3.24
C VAL A 95 -1.98 -3.22 3.53
N VAL A 96 -1.39 -3.48 4.69
CA VAL A 96 -0.12 -2.86 5.10
C VAL A 96 1.04 -3.81 4.82
N PHE A 97 2.04 -3.37 4.06
CA PHE A 97 3.31 -4.06 3.88
C PHE A 97 4.44 -3.29 4.57
N THR A 98 5.00 -3.89 5.60
CA THR A 98 6.09 -3.31 6.39
C THR A 98 7.40 -3.97 6.02
N THR A 99 8.36 -3.16 5.60
CA THR A 99 9.75 -3.59 5.43
C THR A 99 10.55 -3.28 6.68
N SER A 100 11.42 -4.21 7.07
CA SER A 100 12.38 -3.99 8.17
C SER A 100 13.66 -4.79 7.93
N GLY A 101 14.73 -4.46 8.64
CA GLY A 101 16.00 -5.16 8.53
C GLY A 101 15.89 -6.66 8.86
N GLU A 102 15.03 -7.04 9.81
CA GLU A 102 14.79 -8.44 10.20
C GLU A 102 13.45 -8.99 9.65
N GLY A 103 12.75 -8.21 8.83
CA GLY A 103 11.51 -8.63 8.17
C GLY A 103 10.28 -8.91 9.06
N ASN A 104 10.35 -8.65 10.37
CA ASN A 104 9.33 -9.11 11.34
C ASN A 104 8.59 -7.99 12.11
N TYR A 105 8.94 -6.71 11.93
CA TYR A 105 8.23 -5.63 12.63
C TYR A 105 6.87 -5.33 12.00
N LYS A 106 5.86 -5.18 12.87
CA LYS A 106 4.52 -4.69 12.53
C LYS A 106 3.98 -3.81 13.64
N MET A 107 3.06 -2.91 13.28
CA MET A 107 2.33 -2.14 14.28
C MET A 107 1.39 -3.05 15.07
N GLU A 108 1.22 -2.78 16.37
CA GLU A 108 0.22 -3.46 17.18
C GLU A 108 -1.19 -3.18 16.64
N ASN A 109 -2.04 -4.21 16.62
CA ASN A 109 -3.42 -4.15 16.12
C ASN A 109 -3.59 -3.79 14.63
N VAL A 110 -2.54 -3.92 13.83
CA VAL A 110 -2.60 -3.82 12.36
C VAL A 110 -2.32 -5.18 11.74
N ASP A 111 -3.22 -5.69 10.89
CA ASP A 111 -2.94 -6.86 10.05
C ASP A 111 -1.98 -6.45 8.93
N ALA A 112 -0.68 -6.60 9.20
CA ALA A 112 0.39 -6.22 8.28
C ALA A 112 1.15 -7.45 7.78
N LEU A 113 1.41 -7.46 6.48
CA LEU A 113 2.45 -8.29 5.88
C LEU A 113 3.81 -7.69 6.23
N THR A 114 4.78 -8.53 6.59
CA THR A 114 6.14 -8.11 6.92
C THR A 114 7.14 -8.81 6.02
N GLY A 115 8.28 -8.17 5.75
CA GLY A 115 9.36 -8.80 5.00
C GLY A 115 10.59 -7.93 4.84
N GLU A 116 11.67 -8.55 4.38
CA GLU A 116 12.90 -7.84 4.00
C GLU A 116 12.77 -7.23 2.60
N SER A 117 13.54 -6.19 2.32
CA SER A 117 13.57 -5.53 0.99
C SER A 117 14.52 -6.23 0.02
N ILE A 118 14.31 -7.54 -0.21
CA ILE A 118 15.07 -8.35 -1.15
C ILE A 118 14.36 -8.32 -2.51
N ILE A 119 15.02 -7.82 -3.57
CA ILE A 119 14.40 -7.56 -4.88
C ILE A 119 13.80 -8.84 -5.48
N GLU A 120 14.48 -9.97 -5.32
CA GLU A 120 14.06 -11.29 -5.79
C GLU A 120 12.73 -11.74 -5.16
N ASN A 121 12.39 -11.20 -3.98
CA ASN A 121 11.14 -11.49 -3.28
C ASN A 121 10.00 -10.54 -3.70
N ALA A 122 10.26 -9.50 -4.52
CA ALA A 122 9.23 -8.55 -4.91
C ALA A 122 8.01 -9.20 -5.59
N PRO A 123 8.16 -10.18 -6.52
CA PRO A 123 7.01 -10.87 -7.10
C PRO A 123 6.15 -11.59 -6.05
N VAL A 124 6.78 -12.29 -5.10
CA VAL A 124 6.09 -12.98 -4.01
C VAL A 124 5.32 -12.00 -3.11
N VAL A 125 5.89 -10.81 -2.89
CA VAL A 125 5.22 -9.75 -2.12
C VAL A 125 4.04 -9.16 -2.89
N VAL A 126 4.17 -8.97 -4.20
CA VAL A 126 3.07 -8.55 -5.08
C VAL A 126 1.91 -9.54 -4.99
N ASP A 127 2.17 -10.84 -5.15
CA ASP A 127 1.15 -11.88 -5.09
C ASP A 127 0.43 -11.91 -3.74
N LYS A 128 1.18 -11.77 -2.64
CA LYS A 128 0.60 -11.68 -1.29
C LYS A 128 -0.32 -10.47 -1.12
N ILE A 129 0.10 -9.29 -1.60
CA ILE A 129 -0.72 -8.09 -1.53
C ILE A 129 -1.97 -8.23 -2.41
N ILE A 130 -1.84 -8.78 -3.63
CA ILE A 130 -2.98 -9.06 -4.52
C ILE A 130 -3.98 -9.99 -3.85
N SER A 131 -3.52 -11.08 -3.22
CA SER A 131 -4.42 -12.03 -2.53
C SER A 131 -5.26 -11.39 -1.42
N LYS A 132 -4.77 -10.30 -0.81
CA LYS A 132 -5.48 -9.52 0.22
C LYS A 132 -6.38 -8.45 -0.39
N LEU A 133 -6.00 -7.87 -1.53
CA LEU A 133 -6.74 -6.82 -2.21
C LEU A 133 -7.91 -7.35 -3.05
N ASN A 134 -7.75 -8.50 -3.71
CA ASN A 134 -8.76 -9.06 -4.61
C ASN A 134 -10.14 -9.21 -3.95
N PRO A 135 -10.26 -9.72 -2.71
CA PRO A 135 -11.54 -9.76 -2.01
C PRO A 135 -12.13 -8.39 -1.69
N LEU A 136 -11.30 -7.35 -1.51
CA LEU A 136 -11.76 -5.98 -1.25
C LEU A 136 -12.21 -5.28 -2.53
N LEU A 137 -11.52 -5.57 -3.64
CA LEU A 137 -11.78 -5.03 -4.97
C LEU A 137 -12.70 -5.94 -5.79
N ASN A 138 -13.31 -6.98 -5.22
CA ASN A 138 -14.17 -7.94 -5.94
C ASN A 138 -13.57 -8.42 -7.28
N THR A 139 -12.24 -8.55 -7.35
CA THR A 139 -11.49 -9.05 -8.52
C THR A 139 -11.10 -10.50 -8.31
N SER A 140 -10.94 -11.28 -9.38
CA SER A 140 -10.60 -12.71 -9.30
C SER A 140 -9.62 -13.19 -10.36
N ASN A 141 -8.84 -12.27 -10.95
CA ASN A 141 -7.85 -12.60 -11.99
C ASN A 141 -6.77 -13.56 -11.50
#